data_AF-A0A225V8Q7-F1
#
_entry.id   AF-A0A225V8Q7-F1
#
_cell.length_a   1.000
_cell.length_b   1.000
_cell.length_c   1.000
_cell.angle_alpha   90.00
_cell.angle_beta   90.00
_cell.angle_gamma   90.00
#
_symmetry.space_group_name_H-M   'P 1'
#
loop_
_entity.id
_entity.type
_entity.pdbx_description
1 polymer ?
#
loop_
_entity_poly.entity_id
_entity_poly.type
_entity_poly.pdbx_seq_one_letter_code
_entity_poly.pdbx_strand_id
1 'polypeptide(L)'
;MRARHDLFGLLKRFGPLHVFFTVFPDSSGTYNIAVKCGRISKQAIDDANTWLMPNRAKRKAVAAAHPVECTKYFLRVVDTIIEDVLGWNQNVHAPKRGGGIFGIVRAFGAAAETQVAGDLHAHLAVWLQGLPTTSIEYREFMETNPDFWGRFVRLVDRVLVTKPPCLADERQCPVCFAENSLKPVVPGIDAFRRPTHGTSPPVTSECNVCGVEFRDKGIIDHAVQSMADSQHVLVDVQSTDFEKCRPPSKDAFGDLATSLLVRDVQVHYWNHSKSCFKVSDPLWIYNVAKFIVIEIVDRPGLSIRLHRAIGCEYVNAYNPVVMATLKCNHDAQFVLNGSKDTAAYIAKYCFKNQNPVENHTALSLAAFANAAKKAQMLPPETTSMEVGYRILGSMLYSVTNGHEVAATMAALYILNESPFWFSHDFVHINLGKMLKKYEESVEISISQQAIEDEQSHFSNVPTKTLLQKYWKREGSLENLCFMEICEQYEFNRQTRNEESSPNCSDVALFSKLTCPKVFVLSGDEIPDISS
;
A
#
# COMPACT_ATOMS: atom_id res chain seq x y z
N MET A 1 -7.44 -10.66 -9.56
CA MET A 1 -7.91 -9.86 -10.71
C MET A 1 -8.95 -8.80 -10.31
N ARG A 2 -10.00 -9.13 -9.54
CA ARG A 2 -11.07 -8.19 -9.17
C ARG A 2 -10.60 -6.86 -8.55
N ALA A 3 -9.74 -6.91 -7.53
CA ALA A 3 -9.25 -5.70 -6.84
C ALA A 3 -8.47 -4.72 -7.74
N ARG A 4 -7.81 -5.21 -8.81
CA ARG A 4 -7.19 -4.34 -9.82
C ARG A 4 -8.25 -3.57 -10.60
N HIS A 5 -9.34 -4.24 -10.99
CA HIS A 5 -10.47 -3.60 -11.69
C HIS A 5 -11.13 -2.53 -10.81
N ASP A 6 -11.23 -2.78 -9.51
CA ASP A 6 -11.76 -1.82 -8.53
C ASP A 6 -10.90 -0.55 -8.46
N LEU A 7 -9.58 -0.69 -8.35
CA LEU A 7 -8.67 0.45 -8.40
C LEU A 7 -8.74 1.20 -9.75
N PHE A 8 -8.86 0.49 -10.87
CA PHE A 8 -9.07 1.12 -12.17
C PHE A 8 -10.40 1.88 -12.25
N GLY A 9 -11.45 1.37 -11.59
CA GLY A 9 -12.71 2.08 -11.40
C GLY A 9 -12.50 3.41 -10.67
N LEU A 10 -11.74 3.40 -9.58
CA LEU A 10 -11.38 4.61 -8.84
C LEU A 10 -10.57 5.59 -9.70
N LEU A 11 -9.56 5.12 -10.44
CA LEU A 11 -8.78 5.95 -11.37
C LEU A 11 -9.67 6.59 -12.44
N LYS A 12 -10.61 5.84 -13.01
CA LYS A 12 -11.55 6.35 -14.02
C LYS A 12 -12.49 7.40 -13.43
N ARG A 13 -12.94 7.20 -12.20
CA ARG A 13 -13.93 8.07 -11.54
C ARG A 13 -13.31 9.35 -10.95
N PHE A 14 -12.15 9.22 -10.30
CA PHE A 14 -11.53 10.28 -9.50
C PHE A 14 -10.31 10.91 -10.18
N GLY A 15 -9.86 10.36 -11.31
CA GLY A 15 -8.76 10.92 -12.08
C GLY A 15 -7.38 10.37 -11.68
N PRO A 16 -6.31 11.12 -11.97
CA PRO A 16 -4.96 10.69 -11.61
C PRO A 16 -4.83 10.51 -10.10
N LEU A 17 -3.95 9.60 -9.70
CA LEU A 17 -3.63 9.44 -8.29
C LEU A 17 -2.93 10.70 -7.76
N HIS A 18 -3.18 11.05 -6.50
CA HIS A 18 -2.58 12.22 -5.86
C HIS A 18 -1.49 11.85 -4.86
N VAL A 19 -1.73 10.85 -4.01
CA VAL A 19 -0.76 10.37 -3.03
C VAL A 19 -0.66 8.85 -3.11
N PHE A 20 0.56 8.36 -3.24
CA PHE A 20 0.89 6.96 -3.02
C PHE A 20 1.56 6.83 -1.65
N PHE A 21 0.92 6.09 -0.74
CA PHE A 21 1.36 5.94 0.63
C PHE A 21 1.65 4.47 0.94
N THR A 22 2.78 4.19 1.57
CA THR A 22 3.19 2.84 1.95
C THR A 22 3.48 2.80 3.44
N VAL A 23 3.19 1.67 4.09
CA VAL A 23 3.46 1.47 5.51
C VAL A 23 3.93 0.05 5.77
N PHE A 24 4.91 -0.09 6.67
CA PHE A 24 5.56 -1.35 7.00
C PHE A 24 5.59 -1.60 8.53
N PRO A 25 4.46 -2.00 9.15
CA PRO A 25 4.42 -2.23 10.60
C PRO A 25 5.41 -3.31 11.04
N ASP A 26 6.33 -2.98 11.96
CA ASP A 26 7.32 -3.94 12.48
C ASP A 26 6.75 -4.69 13.70
N SER A 27 6.42 -5.97 13.53
CA SER A 27 5.94 -6.84 14.62
C SER A 27 6.97 -6.99 15.75
N SER A 28 8.27 -6.85 15.46
CA SER A 28 9.35 -6.86 16.45
C SER A 28 9.65 -5.47 17.04
N GLY A 29 9.12 -4.41 16.43
CA GLY A 29 9.31 -3.02 16.83
C GLY A 29 8.34 -2.53 17.91
N THR A 30 7.50 -3.42 18.44
CA THR A 30 6.48 -3.09 19.44
C THR A 30 6.45 -4.08 20.61
N TYR A 31 6.17 -3.57 21.81
CA TYR A 31 5.87 -4.41 22.98
C TYR A 31 4.45 -4.97 22.96
N ASN A 32 3.54 -4.42 22.14
CA ASN A 32 2.12 -4.78 22.16
C ASN A 32 1.86 -6.28 21.97
N ILE A 33 2.59 -6.92 21.06
CA ILE A 33 2.42 -8.35 20.78
C ILE A 33 2.89 -9.18 21.98
N ALA A 34 4.03 -8.83 22.57
CA ALA A 34 4.54 -9.51 23.76
C ALA A 34 3.62 -9.35 24.98
N VAL A 35 3.03 -8.17 25.19
CA VAL A 35 2.01 -7.95 26.25
C VAL A 35 0.79 -8.84 26.02
N LYS A 36 0.23 -8.82 24.80
CA LYS A 36 -0.97 -9.59 24.47
C LYS A 36 -0.77 -11.10 24.56
N CYS A 37 0.45 -11.57 24.30
CA CYS A 37 0.82 -12.97 24.45
C CYS A 37 1.21 -13.35 25.90
N GLY A 38 1.06 -12.43 26.87
CA GLY A 38 1.40 -12.68 28.28
C GLY A 38 2.90 -12.87 28.54
N ARG A 39 3.78 -12.39 27.65
CA ARG A 39 5.25 -12.50 27.78
C ARG A 39 5.84 -11.39 28.63
N ILE A 40 5.14 -10.27 28.74
CA ILE A 40 5.45 -9.15 29.62
C ILE A 40 4.18 -8.60 30.24
N SER A 41 4.27 -8.09 31.47
CA SER A 41 3.17 -7.37 32.12
C SER A 41 3.11 -5.94 31.59
N LYS A 42 1.89 -5.38 31.55
CA LYS A 42 1.70 -3.95 31.26
C LYS A 42 2.42 -3.08 32.29
N GLN A 43 2.37 -3.48 33.56
CA GLN A 43 3.03 -2.78 34.66
C GLN A 43 4.54 -2.60 34.42
N ALA A 44 5.23 -3.60 33.86
CA ALA A 44 6.65 -3.46 33.56
C ALA A 44 6.95 -2.40 32.48
N ILE A 45 5.98 -2.11 31.59
CA ILE A 45 6.07 -0.99 30.64
C ILE A 45 5.76 0.33 31.33
N ASP A 46 4.69 0.38 32.12
CA ASP A 46 4.24 1.58 32.82
C ASP A 46 5.32 2.07 33.82
N ASP A 47 6.00 1.14 34.49
CA ASP A 47 7.12 1.40 35.41
C ASP A 47 8.45 1.67 34.68
N ALA A 48 8.47 1.66 33.34
CA ALA A 48 9.66 1.80 32.51
C ALA A 48 10.80 0.83 32.90
N ASN A 49 10.45 -0.38 33.36
CA ASN A 49 11.41 -1.35 33.88
C ASN A 49 12.10 -2.09 32.73
N THR A 50 13.15 -1.48 32.18
CA THR A 50 13.89 -2.01 31.03
C THR A 50 14.45 -3.41 31.27
N TRP A 51 14.83 -3.77 32.50
CA TRP A 51 15.34 -5.11 32.86
C TRP A 51 14.35 -6.24 32.59
N LEU A 52 13.05 -5.96 32.73
CA LEU A 52 11.98 -6.92 32.44
C LEU A 52 11.55 -6.92 30.98
N MET A 53 12.04 -5.97 30.17
CA MET A 53 11.65 -5.83 28.77
C MET A 53 12.45 -6.78 27.86
N PRO A 54 11.77 -7.52 26.96
CA PRO A 54 12.44 -8.34 25.96
C PRO A 54 13.10 -7.44 24.94
N ASN A 55 14.38 -7.68 24.66
CA ASN A 55 15.05 -7.05 23.52
C ASN A 55 14.38 -7.45 22.19
N ARG A 56 14.70 -6.71 21.12
CA ARG A 56 14.16 -6.96 19.78
C ARG A 56 14.26 -8.41 19.30
N ALA A 57 15.37 -9.12 19.59
CA ALA A 57 15.53 -10.52 19.20
C ALA A 57 14.50 -11.43 19.88
N LYS A 58 14.29 -11.26 21.19
CA LYS A 58 13.23 -11.96 21.94
C LYS A 58 11.85 -11.61 21.41
N ARG A 59 11.58 -10.33 21.12
CA ARG A 59 10.29 -9.92 20.53
C ARG A 59 10.05 -10.51 19.15
N LYS A 60 11.09 -10.62 18.32
CA LYS A 60 11.01 -11.28 17.01
C LYS A 60 10.64 -12.76 17.15
N ALA A 61 11.21 -13.47 18.14
CA ALA A 61 10.83 -14.86 18.41
C ALA A 61 9.38 -14.98 18.88
N VAL A 62 8.89 -14.05 19.71
CA VAL A 62 7.48 -14.00 20.11
C VAL A 62 6.57 -13.74 18.90
N ALA A 63 6.89 -12.75 18.06
CA ALA A 63 6.11 -12.47 16.85
C ALA A 63 6.03 -13.68 15.91
N ALA A 64 7.15 -14.37 15.69
CA ALA A 64 7.19 -15.58 14.87
C ALA A 64 6.32 -16.72 15.43
N ALA A 65 6.20 -16.84 16.75
CA ALA A 65 5.37 -17.85 17.40
C ALA A 65 3.88 -17.48 17.44
N HIS A 66 3.50 -16.23 17.17
CA HIS A 66 2.15 -15.72 17.35
C HIS A 66 1.64 -14.90 16.13
N PRO A 67 1.58 -15.51 14.92
CA PRO A 67 1.25 -14.80 13.68
C PRO A 67 -0.14 -14.15 13.69
N VAL A 68 -1.13 -14.74 14.37
CA VAL A 68 -2.48 -14.17 14.50
C VAL A 68 -2.45 -12.83 15.25
N GLU A 69 -1.62 -12.71 16.30
CA GLU A 69 -1.48 -11.45 17.04
C GLU A 69 -0.72 -10.39 16.24
N CYS A 70 0.25 -10.80 15.40
CA CYS A 70 0.91 -9.93 14.43
C CYS A 70 -0.11 -9.38 13.42
N THR A 71 -0.99 -10.22 12.89
CA THR A 71 -2.05 -9.77 11.97
C THR A 71 -3.03 -8.82 12.65
N LYS A 72 -3.46 -9.10 13.89
CA LYS A 72 -4.31 -8.17 14.65
C LYS A 72 -3.60 -6.83 14.91
N TYR A 73 -2.28 -6.84 15.10
CA TYR A 73 -1.50 -5.60 15.20
C TYR A 73 -1.51 -4.83 13.88
N PHE A 74 -1.23 -5.51 12.78
CA PHE A 74 -1.29 -4.93 11.44
C PHE A 74 -2.67 -4.32 11.13
N LEU A 75 -3.76 -5.05 11.41
CA LEU A 75 -5.13 -4.54 11.19
C LEU A 75 -5.40 -3.26 11.97
N ARG A 76 -4.99 -3.19 13.25
CA ARG A 76 -5.11 -1.95 14.04
C ARG A 76 -4.33 -0.80 13.42
N VAL A 77 -3.15 -1.07 12.85
CA VAL A 77 -2.37 -0.04 12.16
C VAL A 77 -3.07 0.43 10.90
N VAL A 78 -3.59 -0.48 10.07
CA VAL A 78 -4.36 -0.12 8.86
C VAL A 78 -5.62 0.67 9.21
N ASP A 79 -6.36 0.25 10.22
CA ASP A 79 -7.54 0.97 10.72
C ASP A 79 -7.18 2.38 11.17
N THR A 80 -6.09 2.54 11.93
CA THR A 80 -5.60 3.86 12.37
C THR A 80 -5.21 4.73 11.17
N ILE A 81 -4.63 4.13 10.12
CA ILE A 81 -4.29 4.85 8.90
C ILE A 81 -5.56 5.34 8.19
N ILE A 82 -6.54 4.47 7.98
CA ILE A 82 -7.78 4.82 7.28
C ILE A 82 -8.56 5.85 8.10
N GLU A 83 -8.77 5.59 9.38
CA GLU A 83 -9.62 6.40 10.24
C GLU A 83 -8.97 7.74 10.62
N ASP A 84 -7.68 7.77 10.94
CA ASP A 84 -7.05 8.96 11.54
C ASP A 84 -6.04 9.64 10.60
N VAL A 85 -5.25 8.87 9.86
CA VAL A 85 -4.26 9.45 8.92
C VAL A 85 -4.92 9.96 7.65
N LEU A 86 -5.80 9.16 7.04
CA LEU A 86 -6.61 9.55 5.88
C LEU A 86 -7.84 10.36 6.30
N GLY A 87 -8.29 10.21 7.55
CA GLY A 87 -9.50 10.86 8.04
C GLY A 87 -10.74 10.35 7.34
N TRP A 88 -10.86 9.03 7.13
CA TRP A 88 -12.00 8.39 6.47
C TRP A 88 -12.82 7.60 7.48
N ASN A 89 -14.15 7.73 7.45
CA ASN A 89 -15.03 6.93 8.29
C ASN A 89 -15.56 5.75 7.46
N GLN A 90 -15.13 4.54 7.83
CA GLN A 90 -15.49 3.32 7.13
C GLN A 90 -16.98 2.97 7.26
N ASN A 91 -17.64 3.32 8.37
CA ASN A 91 -19.05 2.98 8.59
C ASN A 91 -20.01 3.77 7.69
N VAL A 92 -19.66 5.01 7.37
CA VAL A 92 -20.49 5.89 6.51
C VAL A 92 -19.92 6.04 5.10
N HIS A 93 -18.78 5.40 4.80
CA HIS A 93 -18.07 5.54 3.51
C HIS A 93 -17.87 7.00 3.09
N ALA A 94 -17.38 7.84 4.01
CA ALA A 94 -17.21 9.27 3.76
C ALA A 94 -16.01 9.84 4.54
N PRO A 95 -15.42 10.96 4.06
CA PRO A 95 -14.38 11.65 4.81
C PRO A 95 -14.94 12.22 6.13
N LYS A 96 -14.14 12.12 7.19
CA LYS A 96 -14.38 12.79 8.47
C LYS A 96 -14.33 14.29 8.29
N ARG A 97 -15.09 15.00 9.14
CA ARG A 97 -15.08 16.46 9.18
C ARG A 97 -13.65 16.96 9.49
N GLY A 98 -13.09 17.76 8.59
CA GLY A 98 -11.71 18.27 8.70
C GLY A 98 -10.66 17.46 7.95
N GLY A 99 -10.99 16.25 7.47
CA GLY A 99 -10.04 15.38 6.76
C GLY A 99 -9.00 14.74 7.67
N GLY A 100 -7.96 14.17 7.06
CA GLY A 100 -6.79 13.60 7.73
C GLY A 100 -5.52 14.43 7.51
N ILE A 101 -4.37 13.82 7.74
CA ILE A 101 -3.04 14.44 7.60
C ILE A 101 -2.80 14.97 6.18
N PHE A 102 -3.27 14.25 5.16
CA PHE A 102 -3.13 14.65 3.75
C PHE A 102 -4.20 15.68 3.30
N GLY A 103 -5.12 16.09 4.18
CA GLY A 103 -6.30 16.88 3.86
C GLY A 103 -7.56 16.02 3.71
N ILE A 104 -8.55 16.52 2.97
CA ILE A 104 -9.83 15.82 2.78
C ILE A 104 -9.65 14.76 1.70
N VAL A 105 -9.79 13.48 2.06
CA VAL A 105 -9.72 12.36 1.13
C VAL A 105 -11.05 12.18 0.41
N ARG A 106 -11.01 12.12 -0.93
CA ARG A 106 -12.18 11.79 -1.77
C ARG A 106 -12.35 10.30 -1.95
N ALA A 107 -11.25 9.58 -2.12
CA ALA A 107 -11.23 8.15 -2.31
C ALA A 107 -9.88 7.58 -1.91
N PHE A 108 -9.87 6.31 -1.54
CA PHE A 108 -8.66 5.51 -1.45
C PHE A 108 -8.92 4.07 -1.87
N GLY A 109 -7.85 3.39 -2.27
CA GLY A 109 -7.76 1.94 -2.38
C GLY A 109 -6.46 1.47 -1.75
N ALA A 110 -6.52 0.44 -0.92
CA ALA A 110 -5.39 -0.09 -0.18
C ALA A 110 -5.29 -1.60 -0.33
N ALA A 111 -4.07 -2.11 -0.22
CA ALA A 111 -3.78 -3.52 -0.39
C ALA A 111 -2.61 -3.95 0.51
N ALA A 112 -2.76 -5.11 1.15
CA ALA A 112 -1.74 -5.75 1.96
C ALA A 112 -0.98 -6.83 1.18
N GLU A 113 0.33 -6.88 1.39
CA GLU A 113 1.23 -7.90 0.87
C GLU A 113 2.12 -8.42 2.01
N THR A 114 2.64 -9.64 1.86
CA THR A 114 3.67 -10.17 2.76
C THR A 114 5.06 -9.83 2.27
N GLN A 115 5.90 -9.35 3.17
CA GLN A 115 7.31 -9.14 2.88
C GLN A 115 8.17 -10.35 3.28
N VAL A 116 9.46 -10.25 2.98
CA VAL A 116 10.50 -11.14 3.49
C VAL A 116 10.38 -11.26 5.01
N ALA A 117 10.41 -12.51 5.52
CA ALA A 117 10.17 -12.91 6.91
C ALA A 117 8.70 -12.91 7.38
N GLY A 118 7.73 -12.66 6.50
CA GLY A 118 6.31 -12.91 6.75
C GLY A 118 5.56 -11.80 7.48
N ASP A 119 6.16 -10.63 7.71
CA ASP A 119 5.41 -9.45 8.17
C ASP A 119 4.53 -8.87 7.05
N LEU A 120 3.42 -8.26 7.43
CA LEU A 120 2.46 -7.63 6.52
C LEU A 120 2.81 -6.16 6.31
N HIS A 121 2.69 -5.68 5.08
CA HIS A 121 2.81 -4.27 4.71
C HIS A 121 1.65 -3.84 3.84
N ALA A 122 1.37 -2.54 3.79
CA ALA A 122 0.27 -2.01 3.00
C ALA A 122 0.71 -0.91 2.04
N HIS A 123 0.10 -0.91 0.86
CA HIS A 123 0.20 0.12 -0.15
C HIS A 123 -1.17 0.79 -0.31
N LEU A 124 -1.19 2.11 -0.37
CA LEU A 124 -2.41 2.91 -0.40
C LEU A 124 -2.33 3.92 -1.56
N ALA A 125 -3.35 3.89 -2.40
CA ALA A 125 -3.62 4.89 -3.40
C ALA A 125 -4.69 5.85 -2.86
N VAL A 126 -4.38 7.14 -2.75
CA VAL A 126 -5.24 8.18 -2.17
C VAL A 126 -5.52 9.32 -3.15
N TRP A 127 -6.79 9.73 -3.24
CA TRP A 127 -7.25 10.91 -3.98
C TRP A 127 -7.73 11.99 -3.01
N LEU A 128 -7.26 13.22 -3.17
CA LEU A 128 -7.62 14.36 -2.32
C LEU A 128 -8.67 15.26 -2.95
N GLN A 129 -9.42 15.96 -2.12
CA GLN A 129 -10.39 16.98 -2.52
C GLN A 129 -9.68 18.25 -2.99
N GLY A 130 -10.22 18.89 -4.04
CA GLY A 130 -9.68 20.15 -4.56
C GLY A 130 -8.53 20.00 -5.55
N LEU A 131 -8.12 18.77 -5.85
CA LEU A 131 -7.20 18.47 -6.95
C LEU A 131 -7.98 18.13 -8.24
N PRO A 132 -7.48 18.53 -9.43
CA PRO A 132 -8.14 18.26 -10.70
C PRO A 132 -8.34 16.77 -11.01
N THR A 133 -9.42 16.44 -11.70
CA THR A 133 -9.82 15.05 -12.01
C THR A 133 -9.26 14.53 -13.33
N THR A 134 -8.53 15.35 -14.09
CA THR A 134 -7.87 14.92 -15.31
C THR A 134 -6.37 15.22 -15.24
N SER A 135 -5.55 14.34 -15.82
CA SER A 135 -4.10 14.53 -15.85
C SER A 135 -3.64 15.75 -16.65
N ILE A 136 -4.48 16.24 -17.57
CA ILE A 136 -4.21 17.44 -18.37
C ILE A 136 -4.41 18.67 -17.50
N GLU A 137 -5.60 18.83 -16.89
CA GLU A 137 -5.88 19.95 -15.99
C GLU A 137 -4.91 19.94 -14.80
N TYR A 138 -4.62 18.76 -14.24
CA TYR A 138 -3.72 18.69 -13.09
C TYR A 138 -2.32 19.23 -13.40
N ARG A 139 -1.79 18.88 -14.57
CA ARG A 139 -0.51 19.40 -15.07
C ARG A 139 -0.58 20.89 -15.39
N GLU A 140 -1.63 21.32 -16.08
CA GLU A 140 -1.83 22.73 -16.41
C GLU A 140 -1.91 23.61 -15.16
N PHE A 141 -2.64 23.18 -14.12
CA PHE A 141 -2.70 23.90 -12.84
C PHE A 141 -1.35 23.94 -12.13
N MET A 142 -0.56 22.87 -12.19
CA MET A 142 0.78 22.84 -11.61
C MET A 142 1.75 23.79 -12.30
N GLU A 143 1.64 23.94 -13.63
CA GLU A 143 2.56 24.73 -14.45
C GLU A 143 2.15 26.22 -14.52
N THR A 144 0.85 26.51 -14.56
CA THR A 144 0.33 27.84 -14.93
C THR A 144 -0.28 28.61 -13.77
N ASN A 145 -0.57 27.98 -12.63
CA ASN A 145 -1.27 28.61 -11.50
C ASN A 145 -0.37 28.72 -10.25
N PRO A 146 0.27 29.89 -10.01
CA PRO A 146 1.17 30.09 -8.86
C PRO A 146 0.50 29.93 -7.49
N ASP A 147 -0.79 30.29 -7.37
CA ASP A 147 -1.53 30.19 -6.09
C ASP A 147 -1.86 28.75 -5.75
N PHE A 148 -2.22 27.95 -6.75
CA PHE A 148 -2.38 26.51 -6.59
C PHE A 148 -1.05 25.86 -6.22
N TRP A 149 0.01 26.19 -6.96
CA TRP A 149 1.36 25.70 -6.70
C TRP A 149 1.83 26.01 -5.27
N GLY A 150 1.70 27.27 -4.84
CA GLY A 150 2.10 27.69 -3.49
C GLY A 150 1.30 26.97 -2.39
N ARG A 151 0.02 26.64 -2.61
CA ARG A 151 -0.78 25.83 -1.68
C ARG A 151 -0.32 24.37 -1.66
N PHE A 152 0.03 23.82 -2.83
CA PHE A 152 0.51 22.45 -2.95
C PHE A 152 1.86 22.26 -2.25
N VAL A 153 2.83 23.16 -2.47
CA VAL A 153 4.13 23.16 -1.77
C VAL A 153 3.92 23.18 -0.26
N ARG A 154 3.05 24.07 0.24
CA ARG A 154 2.72 24.15 1.68
C ARG A 154 2.10 22.87 2.22
N LEU A 155 1.32 22.15 1.43
CA LEU A 155 0.78 20.84 1.82
C LEU A 155 1.91 19.83 1.99
N VAL A 156 2.79 19.71 0.98
CA VAL A 156 3.91 18.77 1.01
C VAL A 156 4.86 19.07 2.18
N ASP A 157 5.26 20.33 2.35
CA ASP A 157 6.17 20.76 3.43
C ASP A 157 5.60 20.53 4.83
N ARG A 158 4.27 20.55 4.99
CA ARG A 158 3.62 20.27 6.28
C ARG A 158 3.49 18.79 6.58
N VAL A 159 3.41 17.95 5.55
CA VAL A 159 3.14 16.53 5.70
C VAL A 159 4.42 15.70 5.71
N LEU A 160 5.44 16.13 4.98
CA LEU A 160 6.68 15.38 4.81
C LEU A 160 7.87 16.13 5.38
N VAL A 161 8.69 15.40 6.10
CA VAL A 161 10.00 15.85 6.58
C VAL A 161 11.07 14.86 6.14
N THR A 162 12.30 15.33 6.05
CA THR A 162 13.45 14.56 5.55
C THR A 162 14.61 14.52 6.54
N LYS A 163 14.40 15.02 7.76
CA LYS A 163 15.39 15.03 8.84
C LYS A 163 14.78 14.57 10.17
N PRO A 164 15.55 13.91 11.05
CA PRO A 164 15.12 13.60 12.40
C PRO A 164 15.07 14.85 13.30
N PRO A 165 14.27 14.86 14.38
CA PRO A 165 14.22 15.95 15.35
C PRO A 165 15.58 16.32 15.98
N CYS A 166 16.50 15.36 16.11
CA CYS A 166 17.85 15.61 16.64
C CYS A 166 18.70 16.56 15.79
N LEU A 167 18.32 16.83 14.54
CA LEU A 167 18.99 17.78 13.66
C LEU A 167 18.19 19.10 13.56
N ALA A 168 18.07 19.79 14.70
CA ALA A 168 17.42 21.09 14.76
C ALA A 168 18.15 22.13 13.88
N ASP A 169 19.48 22.24 14.03
CA ASP A 169 20.36 23.02 13.16
C ASP A 169 21.06 22.11 12.14
N GLU A 170 20.75 22.31 10.86
CA GLU A 170 21.23 21.49 9.74
C GLU A 170 22.67 21.78 9.34
N ARG A 171 23.28 22.86 9.85
CA ARG A 171 24.64 23.28 9.48
C ARG A 171 25.62 23.25 10.65
N GLN A 172 25.15 22.95 11.86
CA GLN A 172 26.00 22.80 13.03
C GLN A 172 26.65 21.41 13.05
N CYS A 173 27.94 21.36 13.34
CA CYS A 173 28.65 20.08 13.50
C CYS A 173 28.25 19.41 14.82
N PRO A 174 27.79 18.14 14.82
CA PRO A 174 27.35 17.46 16.05
C PRO A 174 28.51 17.00 16.95
N VAL A 175 29.77 17.21 16.54
CA VAL A 175 30.97 16.83 17.30
C VAL A 175 31.60 18.02 18.01
N CYS A 176 31.85 19.11 17.29
CA CYS A 176 32.49 20.31 17.86
C CYS A 176 31.51 21.47 18.12
N PHE A 177 30.22 21.30 17.79
CA PHE A 177 29.15 22.28 17.97
C PHE A 177 29.36 23.62 17.26
N ALA A 178 30.33 23.71 16.34
CA ALA A 178 30.56 24.91 15.53
C ALA A 178 29.39 25.15 14.56
N GLU A 179 28.80 26.34 14.61
CA GLU A 179 27.73 26.77 13.71
C GLU A 179 28.23 26.93 12.27
N ASN A 180 27.36 26.67 11.28
CA ASN A 180 27.67 26.81 9.85
C ASN A 180 28.97 26.13 9.39
N SER A 181 29.31 24.99 10.00
CA SER A 181 30.60 24.32 9.80
C SER A 181 30.51 23.05 8.94
N LEU A 182 29.33 22.45 8.81
CA LEU A 182 29.12 21.28 7.96
C LEU A 182 29.14 21.67 6.49
N LYS A 183 29.91 20.92 5.69
CA LYS A 183 29.96 21.03 4.23
C LYS A 183 29.67 19.67 3.60
N PRO A 184 28.89 19.63 2.51
CA PRO A 184 28.70 18.40 1.75
C PRO A 184 29.98 18.05 0.98
N VAL A 185 30.25 16.75 0.83
CA VAL A 185 31.36 16.19 0.07
C VAL A 185 30.80 15.38 -1.10
N VAL A 186 31.28 15.67 -2.31
CA VAL A 186 30.97 14.90 -3.52
C VAL A 186 31.57 13.49 -3.39
N PRO A 187 30.79 12.40 -3.23
CA PRO A 187 31.38 11.09 -3.21
C PRO A 187 31.82 10.73 -4.64
N GLY A 188 32.97 10.06 -4.74
CA GLY A 188 33.51 9.63 -6.03
C GLY A 188 32.61 8.61 -6.74
N ILE A 189 32.90 8.33 -8.02
CA ILE A 189 32.07 7.41 -8.84
C ILE A 189 31.92 6.01 -8.24
N ASP A 190 32.88 5.57 -7.43
CA ASP A 190 32.86 4.28 -6.76
C ASP A 190 31.78 4.16 -5.68
N ALA A 191 31.33 5.29 -5.11
CA ALA A 191 30.20 5.32 -4.17
C ALA A 191 28.87 4.89 -4.81
N PHE A 192 28.77 4.97 -6.14
CA PHE A 192 27.57 4.61 -6.90
C PHE A 192 27.67 3.21 -7.53
N ARG A 193 28.77 2.49 -7.27
CA ARG A 193 28.96 1.10 -7.70
C ARG A 193 28.46 0.17 -6.62
N ARG A 194 28.05 -1.05 -7.03
CA ARG A 194 27.70 -2.09 -6.07
C ARG A 194 28.95 -2.38 -5.23
N PRO A 195 28.92 -2.17 -3.90
CA PRO A 195 30.13 -2.29 -3.10
C PRO A 195 30.60 -3.73 -3.02
N THR A 196 31.91 -3.90 -2.93
CA THR A 196 32.51 -5.20 -2.62
C THR A 196 32.32 -5.51 -1.14
N HIS A 197 32.44 -6.79 -0.77
CA HIS A 197 32.34 -7.16 0.63
C HIS A 197 33.45 -6.47 1.45
N GLY A 198 33.09 -5.76 2.51
CA GLY A 198 34.04 -5.04 3.38
C GLY A 198 34.37 -3.60 2.97
N THR A 199 33.75 -3.04 1.93
CA THR A 199 33.92 -1.60 1.62
C THR A 199 33.26 -0.74 2.71
N SER A 200 33.91 0.37 3.07
CA SER A 200 33.32 1.37 3.96
C SER A 200 32.38 2.31 3.20
N PRO A 201 31.36 2.88 3.86
CA PRO A 201 30.51 3.89 3.23
C PRO A 201 31.33 5.11 2.78
N PRO A 202 30.92 5.77 1.68
CA PRO A 202 31.57 6.98 1.19
C PRO A 202 31.40 8.14 2.18
N VAL A 203 32.33 9.10 2.14
CA VAL A 203 32.17 10.39 2.82
C VAL A 203 31.11 11.18 2.08
N THR A 204 30.11 11.68 2.82
CA THR A 204 29.06 12.54 2.27
C THR A 204 29.17 13.97 2.78
N SER A 205 29.88 14.18 3.88
CA SER A 205 30.06 15.51 4.48
C SER A 205 31.28 15.58 5.39
N GLU A 206 31.75 16.80 5.64
CA GLU A 206 32.87 17.09 6.54
C GLU A 206 32.59 18.37 7.35
N CYS A 207 33.25 18.50 8.50
CA CYS A 207 33.27 19.76 9.25
C CYS A 207 34.53 20.56 8.93
N ASN A 208 34.39 21.80 8.46
CA ASN A 208 35.52 22.68 8.16
C ASN A 208 36.26 23.24 9.40
N VAL A 209 35.75 23.01 10.62
CA VAL A 209 36.36 23.46 11.87
C VAL A 209 37.15 22.33 12.54
N CYS A 210 36.53 21.16 12.77
CA CYS A 210 37.21 20.03 13.44
C CYS A 210 37.80 18.99 12.46
N GLY A 211 37.52 19.11 11.16
CA GLY A 211 38.03 18.20 10.13
C GLY A 211 37.43 16.80 10.16
N VAL A 212 36.41 16.54 10.99
CA VAL A 212 35.74 15.23 11.03
C VAL A 212 34.98 14.99 9.73
N GLU A 213 35.21 13.83 9.14
CA GLU A 213 34.44 13.29 8.03
C GLU A 213 33.25 12.47 8.52
N PHE A 214 32.10 12.65 7.90
CA PHE A 214 30.88 11.89 8.19
C PHE A 214 30.49 11.00 7.01
N ARG A 215 29.95 9.83 7.36
CA ARG A 215 29.59 8.73 6.45
C ARG A 215 28.26 8.14 6.92
N ASP A 216 27.44 7.65 6.00
CA ASP A 216 26.17 6.95 6.30
C ASP A 216 25.34 7.70 7.37
N LYS A 217 25.13 7.11 8.55
CA LYS A 217 24.36 7.69 9.67
C LYS A 217 25.18 8.59 10.60
N GLY A 218 26.45 8.85 10.32
CA GLY A 218 27.39 9.45 11.27
C GLY A 218 26.91 10.75 11.92
N ILE A 219 26.37 11.70 11.14
CA ILE A 219 25.82 12.96 11.69
C ILE A 219 24.64 12.68 12.62
N ILE A 220 23.71 11.82 12.19
CA ILE A 220 22.52 11.45 12.97
C ILE A 220 22.94 10.73 14.26
N ASP A 221 23.92 9.82 14.19
CA ASP A 221 24.41 9.06 15.34
C ASP A 221 25.03 9.97 16.39
N HIS A 222 25.88 10.93 15.98
CA HIS A 222 26.43 11.92 16.90
C HIS A 222 25.35 12.85 17.49
N ALA A 223 24.39 13.30 16.68
CA ALA A 223 23.30 14.15 17.15
C ALA A 223 22.35 13.43 18.13
N VAL A 224 22.04 12.16 17.87
CA VAL A 224 21.29 11.29 18.78
C VAL A 224 22.04 11.13 20.09
N GLN A 225 23.36 10.86 20.05
CA GLN A 225 24.16 10.71 21.25
C GLN A 225 24.16 12.00 22.09
N SER A 226 24.39 13.15 21.46
CA SER A 226 24.36 14.45 22.13
C SER A 226 23.00 14.75 22.78
N MET A 227 21.90 14.44 22.07
CA MET A 227 20.54 14.58 22.60
C MET A 227 20.30 13.64 23.79
N ALA A 228 20.73 12.38 23.71
CA ALA A 228 20.60 11.42 24.80
C ALA A 228 21.42 11.85 26.03
N ASP A 229 22.65 12.31 25.84
CA ASP A 229 23.51 12.81 26.90
C ASP A 229 22.87 14.01 27.63
N SER A 230 22.27 14.94 26.87
CA SER A 230 21.55 16.10 27.43
C SER A 230 20.32 15.72 28.25
N GLN A 231 19.75 14.54 27.98
CA GLN A 231 18.57 14.00 28.68
C GLN A 231 18.93 12.94 29.72
N HIS A 232 20.24 12.69 29.95
CA HIS A 232 20.75 11.63 30.82
C HIS A 232 20.21 10.23 30.49
N VAL A 233 19.99 9.96 29.21
CA VAL A 233 19.55 8.65 28.71
C VAL A 233 20.76 7.85 28.25
N LEU A 234 20.91 6.62 28.76
CA LEU A 234 21.96 5.70 28.32
C LEU A 234 21.64 5.18 26.91
N VAL A 235 22.59 5.31 25.97
CA VAL A 235 22.46 4.79 24.60
C VAL A 235 23.07 3.40 24.49
N ASP A 236 22.51 2.45 25.23
CA ASP A 236 22.81 1.03 25.06
C ASP A 236 21.72 0.32 24.24
N VAL A 237 21.93 -0.94 23.87
CA VAL A 237 21.00 -1.72 23.03
C VAL A 237 19.60 -1.81 23.65
N GLN A 238 19.51 -2.00 24.96
CA GLN A 238 18.24 -2.23 25.67
C GLN A 238 17.49 -0.91 25.92
N SER A 239 18.20 0.12 26.35
CA SER A 239 17.66 1.47 26.56
C SER A 239 17.18 2.08 25.24
N THR A 240 17.97 1.96 24.17
CA THR A 240 17.57 2.41 22.82
C THR A 240 16.30 1.71 22.33
N ASP A 241 16.19 0.40 22.58
CA ASP A 241 15.04 -0.39 22.16
C ASP A 241 13.77 -0.06 22.98
N PHE A 242 13.94 0.26 24.27
CA PHE A 242 12.89 0.81 25.11
C PHE A 242 12.41 2.17 24.62
N GLU A 243 13.32 3.11 24.35
CA GLU A 243 12.96 4.45 23.87
C GLU A 243 12.21 4.39 22.54
N LYS A 244 12.60 3.53 21.60
CA LYS A 244 11.84 3.33 20.35
C LYS A 244 10.43 2.79 20.60
N CYS A 245 10.22 2.03 21.66
CA CYS A 245 8.94 1.41 21.99
C CYS A 245 8.03 2.25 22.90
N ARG A 246 8.52 3.34 23.51
CA ARG A 246 7.76 4.24 24.42
C ARG A 246 6.49 4.86 23.81
N PRO A 247 5.42 5.15 24.56
CA PRO A 247 4.30 5.93 24.02
C PRO A 247 4.74 7.27 23.40
N PRO A 248 4.12 7.74 22.30
CA PRO A 248 4.48 9.00 21.66
C PRO A 248 4.29 10.18 22.63
N SER A 249 5.28 11.08 22.68
CA SER A 249 5.25 12.31 23.48
C SER A 249 5.78 13.50 22.65
N LYS A 250 5.37 14.73 23.00
CA LYS A 250 5.80 15.98 22.33
C LYS A 250 6.93 16.70 23.07
N ASP A 251 7.58 16.00 24.00
CA ASP A 251 8.68 16.50 24.80
C ASP A 251 10.03 16.10 24.18
N ALA A 252 11.13 16.57 24.78
CA ALA A 252 12.48 16.26 24.32
C ALA A 252 12.75 14.75 24.24
N PHE A 253 12.14 13.96 25.12
CA PHE A 253 12.26 12.51 25.07
C PHE A 253 11.52 11.88 23.87
N GLY A 254 10.37 12.43 23.49
CA GLY A 254 9.67 12.06 22.26
C GLY A 254 10.48 12.38 21.01
N ASP A 255 11.21 13.49 21.01
CA ASP A 255 12.14 13.86 19.93
C ASP A 255 13.32 12.90 19.84
N LEU A 256 13.89 12.47 20.98
CA LEU A 256 14.95 11.45 21.02
C LEU A 256 14.44 10.11 20.45
N ALA A 257 13.29 9.63 20.91
CA ALA A 257 12.71 8.38 20.42
C ALA A 257 12.36 8.43 18.93
N THR A 258 11.79 9.54 18.46
CA THR A 258 11.51 9.74 17.03
C THR A 258 12.80 9.76 16.22
N SER A 259 13.86 10.40 16.72
CA SER A 259 15.18 10.43 16.06
C SER A 259 15.80 9.03 15.97
N LEU A 260 15.72 8.23 17.04
CA LEU A 260 16.15 6.83 17.06
C LEU A 260 15.35 5.97 16.06
N LEU A 261 14.03 6.19 15.98
CA LEU A 261 13.18 5.49 15.01
C LEU A 261 13.57 5.85 13.58
N VAL A 262 13.66 7.13 13.23
CA VAL A 262 14.06 7.59 11.88
C VAL A 262 15.40 6.99 11.49
N ARG A 263 16.39 7.04 12.39
CA ARG A 263 17.73 6.47 12.20
C ARG A 263 17.68 4.97 11.86
N ASP A 264 16.84 4.20 12.55
CA ASP A 264 16.83 2.74 12.42
C ASP A 264 15.88 2.21 11.33
N VAL A 265 14.75 2.87 11.09
CA VAL A 265 13.70 2.38 10.18
C VAL A 265 13.55 3.21 8.91
N GLN A 266 14.01 4.46 8.88
CA GLN A 266 13.77 5.38 7.76
C GLN A 266 15.03 5.71 6.95
N VAL A 267 16.22 5.39 7.47
CA VAL A 267 17.47 5.51 6.74
C VAL A 267 17.71 4.27 5.88
N HIS A 268 17.83 4.47 4.58
CA HIS A 268 18.28 3.43 3.66
C HIS A 268 19.75 3.09 3.90
N TYR A 269 20.08 1.82 3.71
CA TYR A 269 21.46 1.38 3.81
C TYR A 269 22.27 1.90 2.61
N TRP A 270 23.46 2.46 2.85
CA TRP A 270 24.31 3.07 1.82
C TRP A 270 24.66 2.16 0.63
N ASN A 271 24.68 0.84 0.83
CA ASN A 271 24.93 -0.18 -0.21
C ASN A 271 23.71 -0.59 -1.05
N HIS A 272 22.52 -0.08 -0.75
CA HIS A 272 21.29 -0.52 -1.40
C HIS A 272 21.22 0.02 -2.85
N SER A 273 20.75 -0.82 -3.77
CA SER A 273 21.10 -0.82 -5.21
C SER A 273 20.64 0.38 -6.07
N LYS A 274 21.00 0.36 -7.38
CA LYS A 274 20.63 1.26 -8.49
C LYS A 274 19.16 1.73 -8.58
N SER A 275 18.24 1.14 -7.80
CA SER A 275 16.83 1.55 -7.70
C SER A 275 16.57 2.62 -6.62
N CYS A 276 17.40 2.67 -5.56
CA CYS A 276 17.28 3.63 -4.47
C CYS A 276 18.04 4.92 -4.79
N PHE A 277 19.21 4.79 -5.44
CA PHE A 277 19.84 5.89 -6.16
C PHE A 277 19.33 5.83 -7.59
N LYS A 278 18.44 6.72 -8.00
CA LYS A 278 18.26 6.96 -9.44
C LYS A 278 19.65 7.33 -9.97
N VAL A 279 20.30 6.37 -10.62
CA VAL A 279 21.58 6.58 -11.30
C VAL A 279 21.43 7.83 -12.16
N SER A 280 22.42 8.71 -12.11
CA SER A 280 22.54 9.99 -12.82
C SER A 280 21.84 11.21 -12.20
N ASP A 281 22.47 11.83 -11.19
CA ASP A 281 22.50 13.29 -11.17
C ASP A 281 23.70 13.83 -10.36
N PRO A 282 24.72 14.43 -11.00
CA PRO A 282 25.81 15.14 -10.32
C PRO A 282 25.33 16.32 -9.47
N LEU A 283 24.07 16.75 -9.60
CA LEU A 283 23.56 17.99 -9.01
C LEU A 283 23.17 17.91 -7.53
N TRP A 284 23.26 16.74 -6.88
CA TRP A 284 22.85 16.60 -5.47
C TRP A 284 23.65 17.53 -4.51
N ILE A 285 24.87 17.92 -4.88
CA ILE A 285 25.72 18.89 -4.14
C ILE A 285 25.21 20.34 -4.21
N TYR A 286 24.41 20.71 -5.21
CA TYR A 286 23.90 22.08 -5.34
C TYR A 286 22.61 22.33 -4.55
N ASN A 287 22.05 21.30 -3.91
CA ASN A 287 20.76 21.36 -3.21
C ASN A 287 20.88 21.66 -1.70
N VAL A 288 21.81 22.54 -1.32
CA VAL A 288 22.05 22.99 0.08
C VAL A 288 21.20 24.22 0.44
N ALA A 289 20.26 24.60 -0.43
CA ALA A 289 19.35 25.73 -0.24
C ALA A 289 17.96 25.23 0.19
N LYS A 290 17.42 25.82 1.27
CA LYS A 290 16.15 25.50 1.93
C LYS A 290 14.92 25.64 1.02
N PHE A 291 14.69 24.81 0.00
CA PHE A 291 13.38 24.71 -0.66
C PHE A 291 13.23 23.34 -1.32
N ILE A 292 11.98 22.88 -1.47
CA ILE A 292 11.62 21.88 -2.48
C ILE A 292 12.21 22.36 -3.82
N VAL A 293 13.14 21.59 -4.40
CA VAL A 293 13.66 21.87 -5.74
C VAL A 293 12.79 21.08 -6.71
N ILE A 294 11.95 21.78 -7.47
CA ILE A 294 11.45 21.20 -8.71
C ILE A 294 12.56 21.36 -9.74
N GLU A 295 13.05 20.23 -10.25
CA GLU A 295 13.68 20.26 -11.55
C GLU A 295 12.61 19.97 -12.60
N ILE A 296 12.44 20.93 -13.52
CA ILE A 296 11.94 20.63 -14.85
C ILE A 296 13.03 19.79 -15.48
N VAL A 297 12.90 18.47 -15.40
CA VAL A 297 13.82 17.58 -16.10
C VAL A 297 13.60 17.83 -17.59
N ASP A 298 14.67 17.82 -18.38
CA ASP A 298 14.68 18.04 -19.84
C ASP A 298 13.91 16.96 -20.66
N ARG A 299 13.03 16.21 -19.99
CA ARG A 299 12.01 15.31 -20.54
C ARG A 299 10.67 15.71 -19.90
N PRO A 300 9.56 15.74 -20.64
CA PRO A 300 8.38 16.59 -20.36
C PRO A 300 7.61 16.16 -19.09
N GLY A 301 8.16 16.39 -17.91
CA GLY A 301 7.60 15.93 -16.65
C GLY A 301 8.01 16.80 -15.48
N LEU A 302 7.02 17.17 -14.66
CA LEU A 302 7.21 17.86 -13.40
C LEU A 302 7.70 16.84 -12.34
N SER A 303 8.72 17.18 -11.56
CA SER A 303 9.19 16.33 -10.46
C SER A 303 9.40 17.15 -9.19
N ILE A 304 8.97 16.65 -8.04
CA ILE A 304 9.25 17.27 -6.74
C ILE A 304 10.45 16.60 -6.12
N ARG A 305 11.45 17.39 -5.74
CA ARG A 305 12.54 16.96 -4.86
C ARG A 305 12.40 17.69 -3.52
N LEU A 306 12.30 16.94 -2.44
CA LEU A 306 12.26 17.49 -1.10
C LEU A 306 13.65 17.97 -0.69
N HIS A 307 13.72 19.09 0.03
CA HIS A 307 14.95 19.54 0.69
C HIS A 307 15.50 18.44 1.60
N ARG A 308 16.82 18.26 1.65
CA ARG A 308 17.48 17.31 2.55
C ARG A 308 18.61 18.01 3.28
N ALA A 309 18.62 17.89 4.60
CA ALA A 309 19.71 18.38 5.42
C ALA A 309 21.01 17.58 5.15
N ILE A 310 22.17 18.20 5.41
CA ILE A 310 23.46 17.50 5.37
C ILE A 310 23.44 16.36 6.38
N GLY A 311 23.86 15.15 5.98
CA GLY A 311 23.78 13.94 6.80
C GLY A 311 22.44 13.20 6.72
N CYS A 312 21.48 13.69 5.92
CA CYS A 312 20.18 13.05 5.68
C CYS A 312 20.04 12.55 4.23
N GLU A 313 21.14 12.28 3.54
CA GLU A 313 21.17 11.87 2.13
C GLU A 313 20.41 10.56 1.90
N TYR A 314 20.43 9.68 2.90
CA TYR A 314 19.80 8.35 2.86
C TYR A 314 18.49 8.26 3.66
N VAL A 315 18.04 9.35 4.28
CA VAL A 315 16.78 9.37 5.04
C VAL A 315 15.61 9.43 4.06
N ASN A 316 14.65 8.51 4.11
CA ASN A 316 13.42 8.68 3.33
C ASN A 316 12.57 9.82 3.86
N ALA A 317 11.78 10.42 2.97
CA ALA A 317 10.72 11.31 3.41
C ALA A 317 9.77 10.54 4.33
N TYR A 318 9.29 11.18 5.39
CA TYR A 318 8.37 10.56 6.31
C TYR A 318 7.44 11.60 6.92
N ASN A 319 6.34 11.14 7.48
CA ASN A 319 5.46 11.99 8.27
C ASN A 319 5.81 11.86 9.77
N PRO A 320 6.07 12.97 10.48
CA PRO A 320 6.54 12.90 11.87
C PRO A 320 5.48 12.35 12.84
N VAL A 321 4.19 12.59 12.57
CA VAL A 321 3.09 12.03 13.37
C VAL A 321 3.03 10.52 13.18
N VAL A 322 3.03 10.05 11.93
CA VAL A 322 3.03 8.61 11.61
C VAL A 322 4.26 7.91 12.19
N MET A 323 5.44 8.53 12.13
CA MET A 323 6.66 7.98 12.71
C MET A 323 6.56 7.84 14.23
N ALA A 324 6.10 8.87 14.93
CA ALA A 324 5.97 8.84 16.38
C ALA A 324 4.90 7.84 16.86
N THR A 325 3.79 7.71 16.13
CA THR A 325 2.65 6.88 16.55
C THR A 325 2.75 5.43 16.09
N LEU A 326 3.06 5.18 14.82
CA LEU A 326 3.08 3.85 14.21
C LEU A 326 4.46 3.20 14.24
N LYS A 327 5.53 4.02 14.36
CA LYS A 327 6.91 3.58 14.65
C LYS A 327 7.47 2.59 13.64
N CYS A 328 7.13 2.84 12.39
CA CYS A 328 7.41 1.94 11.30
C CYS A 328 7.89 2.70 10.09
N ASN A 329 8.63 2.00 9.23
CA ASN A 329 8.95 2.53 7.93
C ASN A 329 7.65 2.82 7.17
N HIS A 330 7.58 3.99 6.56
CA HIS A 330 6.47 4.40 5.71
C HIS A 330 6.97 5.45 4.73
N ASP A 331 6.33 5.59 3.59
CA ASP A 331 6.67 6.62 2.61
C ASP A 331 5.39 7.21 2.03
N ALA A 332 5.39 8.52 1.77
CA ALA A 332 4.30 9.17 1.06
C ALA A 332 4.87 9.93 -0.13
N GLN A 333 4.46 9.52 -1.32
CA GLN A 333 4.87 10.14 -2.57
C GLN A 333 3.68 10.88 -3.19
N PHE A 334 3.85 12.18 -3.40
CA PHE A 334 2.91 12.97 -4.18
C PHE A 334 3.14 12.74 -5.68
N VAL A 335 2.08 12.34 -6.37
CA VAL A 335 2.12 12.04 -7.80
C VAL A 335 1.74 13.31 -8.56
N LEU A 336 2.63 13.77 -9.43
CA LEU A 336 2.47 15.02 -10.20
C LEU A 336 2.23 14.76 -11.68
N ASN A 337 2.93 13.76 -12.22
CA ASN A 337 2.73 13.32 -13.58
C ASN A 337 1.60 12.29 -13.54
N GLY A 338 0.38 12.73 -13.81
CA GLY A 338 -0.80 11.87 -13.99
C GLY A 338 -0.69 10.96 -15.23
N SER A 339 0.50 10.51 -15.61
CA SER A 339 0.70 9.62 -16.75
C SER A 339 0.04 8.27 -16.48
N LYS A 340 -0.47 7.64 -17.55
CA LYS A 340 -1.07 6.30 -17.50
C LYS A 340 -0.09 5.27 -16.91
N ASP A 341 1.19 5.41 -17.20
CA ASP A 341 2.25 4.54 -16.68
C ASP A 341 2.40 4.65 -15.16
N THR A 342 2.19 5.82 -14.59
CA THR A 342 2.27 6.04 -13.14
C THR A 342 1.09 5.36 -12.43
N ALA A 343 -0.11 5.46 -12.99
CA ALA A 343 -1.29 4.75 -12.49
C ALA A 343 -1.17 3.22 -12.63
N ALA A 344 -0.67 2.73 -13.77
CA ALA A 344 -0.41 1.31 -14.00
C ALA A 344 0.71 0.77 -13.08
N TYR A 345 1.77 1.55 -12.88
CA TYR A 345 2.83 1.26 -11.92
C TYR A 345 2.25 1.16 -10.51
N ILE A 346 1.48 2.14 -10.06
CA ILE A 346 0.89 2.10 -8.71
C ILE A 346 -0.09 0.94 -8.56
N ALA A 347 -0.93 0.66 -9.56
CA ALA A 347 -1.81 -0.52 -9.53
C ALA A 347 -1.03 -1.83 -9.46
N LYS A 348 0.10 -1.94 -10.17
CA LYS A 348 1.00 -3.09 -10.12
C LYS A 348 1.65 -3.27 -8.74
N TYR A 349 2.01 -2.16 -8.08
CA TYR A 349 2.64 -2.20 -6.76
C TYR A 349 1.62 -2.42 -5.64
N CYS A 350 0.45 -1.77 -5.67
CA CYS A 350 -0.62 -2.02 -4.72
C CYS A 350 -1.09 -3.48 -4.78
N PHE A 351 -1.30 -4.01 -5.98
CA PHE A 351 -1.92 -5.32 -6.18
C PHE A 351 -0.95 -6.33 -6.78
N LYS A 352 0.30 -6.28 -6.32
CA LYS A 352 1.35 -7.22 -6.73
C LYS A 352 0.92 -8.64 -6.38
N ASN A 353 1.26 -9.60 -7.23
CA ASN A 353 1.04 -10.99 -6.91
C ASN A 353 1.86 -11.33 -5.66
N GLN A 354 1.26 -12.05 -4.71
CA GLN A 354 2.01 -12.56 -3.55
C GLN A 354 3.19 -13.38 -4.08
N ASN A 355 4.39 -13.12 -3.56
CA ASN A 355 5.55 -13.90 -3.96
C ASN A 355 5.34 -15.35 -3.49
N PRO A 356 5.54 -16.34 -4.37
CA PRO A 356 5.55 -17.74 -3.96
C PRO A 356 6.68 -17.93 -2.94
N VAL A 357 6.36 -18.52 -1.79
CA VAL A 357 7.35 -18.85 -0.76
C VAL A 357 8.22 -20.04 -1.22
N GLU A 358 7.71 -20.86 -2.14
CA GLU A 358 8.37 -22.05 -2.65
C GLU A 358 9.29 -21.81 -3.87
N ASN A 359 10.27 -22.69 -4.00
CA ASN A 359 11.01 -22.86 -5.25
C ASN A 359 10.09 -23.57 -6.26
N HIS A 360 9.50 -22.80 -7.19
CA HIS A 360 8.61 -23.32 -8.23
C HIS A 360 9.18 -24.50 -9.02
N THR A 361 10.49 -24.54 -9.23
CA THR A 361 11.16 -25.65 -9.92
C THR A 361 11.09 -26.93 -9.09
N ALA A 362 11.34 -26.84 -7.78
CA ALA A 362 11.26 -27.97 -6.87
C ALA A 362 9.82 -28.51 -6.75
N LEU A 363 8.84 -27.61 -6.62
CA LEU A 363 7.41 -27.98 -6.61
C LEU A 363 6.99 -28.67 -7.91
N SER A 364 7.36 -28.11 -9.06
CA SER A 364 7.01 -28.67 -10.37
C SER A 364 7.62 -30.05 -10.58
N LEU A 365 8.86 -30.26 -10.11
CA LEU A 365 9.54 -31.55 -10.18
C LEU A 365 8.87 -32.59 -9.27
N ALA A 366 8.51 -32.22 -8.04
CA ALA A 366 7.79 -33.09 -7.11
C ALA A 366 6.38 -33.43 -7.64
N ALA A 367 5.67 -32.46 -8.21
CA ALA A 367 4.38 -32.65 -8.85
C ALA A 367 4.48 -33.63 -10.03
N PHE A 368 5.49 -33.47 -10.90
CA PHE A 368 5.74 -34.42 -12.00
C PHE A 368 6.04 -35.83 -11.47
N ALA A 369 6.95 -35.97 -10.50
CA ALA A 369 7.32 -37.28 -9.96
C ALA A 369 6.11 -38.02 -9.36
N ASN A 370 5.26 -37.31 -8.62
CA ASN A 370 4.03 -37.87 -8.07
C ASN A 370 3.00 -38.22 -9.15
N ALA A 371 2.83 -37.36 -10.16
CA ALA A 371 1.93 -37.61 -11.27
C ALA A 371 2.38 -38.79 -12.14
N ALA A 372 3.67 -38.90 -12.44
CA ALA A 372 4.28 -40.00 -13.16
C ALA A 372 4.15 -41.34 -12.41
N LYS A 373 4.35 -41.33 -11.08
CA LYS A 373 4.13 -42.52 -10.24
C LYS A 373 2.68 -42.99 -10.27
N LYS A 374 1.71 -42.07 -10.21
CA LYS A 374 0.28 -42.40 -10.33
C LYS A 374 -0.06 -42.94 -11.73
N ALA A 375 0.59 -42.42 -12.76
CA ALA A 375 0.38 -42.86 -14.13
C ALA A 375 0.88 -44.30 -14.40
N GLN A 376 1.88 -44.78 -13.63
CA GLN A 376 2.33 -46.18 -13.67
C GLN A 376 1.30 -47.18 -13.13
N MET A 377 0.28 -46.71 -12.40
CA MET A 377 -0.82 -47.54 -11.88
C MET A 377 -2.03 -47.59 -12.84
N LEU A 378 -1.92 -46.99 -14.03
CA LEU A 378 -2.98 -47.01 -15.04
C LEU A 378 -3.03 -48.38 -15.75
N PRO A 379 -4.20 -48.77 -16.28
CA PRO A 379 -4.33 -50.02 -17.02
C PRO A 379 -3.34 -50.13 -18.19
N PRO A 380 -2.81 -51.32 -18.51
CA PRO A 380 -1.82 -51.51 -19.57
C PRO A 380 -2.30 -51.08 -20.96
N GLU A 381 -3.62 -51.13 -21.22
CA GLU A 381 -4.22 -50.66 -22.47
C GLU A 381 -4.30 -49.13 -22.63
N THR A 382 -3.91 -48.35 -21.62
CA THR A 382 -3.97 -46.88 -21.67
C THR A 382 -2.96 -46.34 -22.70
N THR A 383 -3.40 -45.47 -23.60
CA THR A 383 -2.51 -44.91 -24.63
C THR A 383 -1.48 -43.95 -24.03
N SER A 384 -0.30 -43.83 -24.65
CA SER A 384 0.74 -42.87 -24.23
C SER A 384 0.23 -41.43 -24.17
N MET A 385 -0.75 -41.08 -25.01
CA MET A 385 -1.36 -39.75 -25.04
C MET A 385 -2.23 -39.51 -23.81
N GLU A 386 -3.09 -40.46 -23.43
CA GLU A 386 -3.92 -40.38 -22.22
C GLU A 386 -3.09 -40.38 -20.93
N VAL A 387 -2.02 -41.16 -20.90
CA VAL A 387 -1.01 -41.14 -19.84
C VAL A 387 -0.41 -39.73 -19.71
N GLY A 388 0.00 -39.13 -20.83
CA GLY A 388 0.52 -37.76 -20.88
C GLY A 388 -0.49 -36.71 -20.36
N TYR A 389 -1.76 -36.79 -20.80
CA TYR A 389 -2.82 -35.89 -20.33
C TYR A 389 -3.09 -36.02 -18.84
N ARG A 390 -3.10 -37.25 -18.29
CA ARG A 390 -3.29 -37.46 -16.85
C ARG A 390 -2.13 -36.91 -16.02
N ILE A 391 -0.89 -37.07 -16.49
CA ILE A 391 0.28 -36.49 -15.84
C ILE A 391 0.18 -34.96 -15.86
N LEU A 392 -0.06 -34.38 -17.04
CA LEU A 392 -0.18 -32.92 -17.20
C LEU A 392 -1.32 -32.34 -16.35
N GLY A 393 -2.49 -32.97 -16.36
CA GLY A 393 -3.64 -32.55 -15.55
C GLY A 393 -3.36 -32.64 -14.05
N SER A 394 -2.72 -33.72 -13.58
CA SER A 394 -2.35 -33.85 -12.17
C SER A 394 -1.28 -32.84 -11.76
N MET A 395 -0.32 -32.55 -12.63
CA MET A 395 0.69 -31.52 -12.39
C MET A 395 0.06 -30.14 -12.33
N LEU A 396 -0.75 -29.78 -13.33
CA LEU A 396 -1.48 -28.51 -13.38
C LEU A 396 -2.33 -28.34 -12.13
N TYR A 397 -3.05 -29.38 -11.70
CA TYR A 397 -3.80 -29.33 -10.46
C TYR A 397 -2.90 -29.11 -9.24
N SER A 398 -1.77 -29.82 -9.14
CA SER A 398 -0.88 -29.70 -7.97
C SER A 398 -0.21 -28.32 -7.90
N VAL A 399 0.21 -27.78 -9.04
CA VAL A 399 0.89 -26.48 -9.15
C VAL A 399 -0.10 -25.31 -9.02
N THR A 400 -1.37 -25.47 -9.42
CA THR A 400 -2.38 -24.41 -9.33
C THR A 400 -3.21 -24.45 -8.05
N ASN A 401 -3.29 -25.60 -7.36
CA ASN A 401 -4.08 -25.74 -6.14
C ASN A 401 -3.28 -25.39 -4.86
N GLY A 402 -1.96 -25.56 -4.88
CA GLY A 402 -1.09 -25.21 -3.76
C GLY A 402 -0.82 -23.71 -3.70
N HIS A 403 -1.56 -22.98 -2.87
CA HIS A 403 -1.23 -21.60 -2.53
C HIS A 403 -0.64 -21.55 -1.11
N GLU A 404 0.68 -21.48 -1.01
CA GLU A 404 1.35 -21.17 0.25
C GLU A 404 1.33 -19.65 0.46
N VAL A 405 0.85 -19.23 1.63
CA VAL A 405 0.91 -17.83 2.07
C VAL A 405 1.53 -17.79 3.46
N ALA A 406 2.20 -16.68 3.80
CA ALA A 406 2.73 -16.53 5.15
C ALA A 406 1.60 -16.63 6.18
N ALA A 407 1.90 -17.15 7.38
CA ALA A 407 0.91 -17.38 8.43
C ALA A 407 0.13 -16.11 8.82
N THR A 408 0.77 -14.94 8.74
CA THR A 408 0.13 -13.64 8.97
C THR A 408 -0.90 -13.27 7.89
N MET A 409 -0.62 -13.60 6.62
CA MET A 409 -1.53 -13.42 5.50
C MET A 409 -2.70 -14.42 5.54
N ALA A 410 -2.43 -15.68 5.91
CA ALA A 410 -3.50 -16.63 6.19
C ALA A 410 -4.44 -16.11 7.29
N ALA A 411 -3.87 -15.62 8.40
CA ALA A 411 -4.65 -15.00 9.46
C ALA A 411 -5.39 -13.74 8.98
N LEU A 412 -4.82 -12.96 8.05
CA LEU A 412 -5.48 -11.77 7.48
C LEU A 412 -6.73 -12.16 6.68
N TYR A 413 -6.64 -13.19 5.82
CA TYR A 413 -7.80 -13.70 5.10
C TYR A 413 -8.89 -14.22 6.03
N ILE A 414 -8.52 -14.85 7.15
CA ILE A 414 -9.50 -15.35 8.12
C ILE A 414 -10.15 -14.20 8.90
N LEU A 415 -9.38 -13.19 9.31
CA LEU A 415 -9.85 -12.12 10.19
C LEU A 415 -10.54 -10.97 9.44
N ASN A 416 -10.14 -10.69 8.19
CA ASN A 416 -10.58 -9.53 7.42
C ASN A 416 -11.20 -9.90 6.07
N GLU A 417 -11.32 -11.20 5.76
CA GLU A 417 -11.85 -11.79 4.50
C GLU A 417 -11.08 -11.45 3.22
N SER A 418 -10.38 -10.33 3.21
CA SER A 418 -9.70 -9.73 2.08
C SER A 418 -8.45 -8.98 2.55
N PRO A 419 -7.39 -8.91 1.73
CA PRO A 419 -6.22 -8.08 1.98
C PRO A 419 -6.39 -6.69 1.37
N PHE A 420 -7.59 -6.31 0.95
CA PHE A 420 -7.88 -5.06 0.24
C PHE A 420 -8.91 -4.23 1.00
N TRP A 421 -8.69 -2.91 1.03
CA TRP A 421 -9.64 -1.93 1.57
C TRP A 421 -9.94 -0.88 0.52
N PHE A 422 -11.20 -0.48 0.41
CA PHE A 422 -11.62 0.55 -0.53
C PHE A 422 -12.57 1.53 0.14
N SER A 423 -12.44 2.79 -0.26
CA SER A 423 -13.34 3.87 0.16
C SER A 423 -14.80 3.65 -0.27
N HIS A 424 -15.01 3.07 -1.46
CA HIS A 424 -16.32 2.94 -2.08
C HIS A 424 -16.64 1.49 -2.39
N ASP A 425 -17.94 1.18 -2.40
CA ASP A 425 -18.46 -0.03 -3.02
C ASP A 425 -18.41 0.06 -4.54
N PHE A 426 -18.39 -1.10 -5.21
CA PHE A 426 -18.27 -1.19 -6.65
C PHE A 426 -19.49 -1.86 -7.29
N VAL A 427 -19.87 -1.37 -8.47
CA VAL A 427 -20.84 -2.02 -9.35
C VAL A 427 -20.12 -2.49 -10.61
N HIS A 428 -20.04 -3.81 -10.78
CA HIS A 428 -19.34 -4.41 -11.91
C HIS A 428 -20.31 -4.71 -13.05
N ILE A 429 -19.99 -4.19 -14.24
CA ILE A 429 -20.75 -4.40 -15.45
C ILE A 429 -19.88 -5.14 -16.44
N ASN A 430 -20.26 -6.36 -16.81
CA ASN A 430 -19.61 -7.09 -17.90
C ASN A 430 -20.28 -6.71 -19.22
N LEU A 431 -19.71 -5.72 -19.91
CA LEU A 431 -20.32 -5.17 -21.12
C LEU A 431 -20.43 -6.23 -22.23
N GLY A 432 -19.39 -7.06 -22.41
CA GLY A 432 -19.38 -8.12 -23.41
C GLY A 432 -20.51 -9.14 -23.20
N LYS A 433 -20.67 -9.65 -21.96
CA LYS A 433 -21.79 -10.56 -21.62
C LYS A 433 -23.15 -9.88 -21.75
N MET A 434 -23.23 -8.59 -21.42
CA MET A 434 -24.48 -7.84 -21.53
C MET A 434 -24.91 -7.62 -22.98
N LEU A 435 -23.97 -7.38 -23.89
CA LEU A 435 -24.23 -7.22 -25.33
C LEU A 435 -24.49 -8.57 -26.01
N LYS A 436 -23.72 -9.63 -25.68
CA LYS A 436 -23.93 -10.98 -26.25
C LYS A 436 -25.31 -11.57 -25.96
N LYS A 437 -25.87 -11.29 -24.77
CA LYS A 437 -27.24 -11.71 -24.42
C LYS A 437 -28.33 -11.08 -25.31
N TYR A 438 -27.98 -10.08 -26.11
CA TYR A 438 -28.85 -9.45 -27.11
C TYR A 438 -28.66 -10.01 -28.52
N GLU A 439 -27.56 -10.72 -28.80
CA GLU A 439 -27.23 -11.30 -30.11
C GLU A 439 -27.66 -12.77 -30.25
N GLU A 440 -27.80 -13.52 -29.14
CA GLU A 440 -28.11 -14.96 -29.19
C GLU A 440 -29.38 -15.31 -28.38
N SER A 441 -30.35 -15.93 -29.04
CA SER A 441 -31.20 -16.93 -28.39
C SER A 441 -30.30 -18.08 -27.96
N VAL A 442 -29.77 -18.01 -26.74
CA VAL A 442 -28.91 -19.05 -26.19
C VAL A 442 -29.76 -20.31 -25.98
N GLU A 443 -29.67 -21.26 -26.92
CA GLU A 443 -29.85 -22.66 -26.59
C GLU A 443 -28.75 -23.03 -25.62
N ILE A 444 -29.12 -23.21 -24.35
CA ILE A 444 -28.22 -23.75 -23.34
C ILE A 444 -28.09 -25.24 -23.68
N SER A 445 -27.01 -25.63 -24.37
CA SER A 445 -26.62 -27.03 -24.48
C SER A 445 -26.09 -27.45 -23.10
N ILE A 446 -26.99 -27.91 -22.25
CA ILE A 446 -26.61 -28.57 -21.01
C ILE A 446 -25.95 -29.90 -21.42
N SER A 447 -24.74 -30.15 -20.90
CA SER A 447 -24.07 -31.44 -20.96
C SER A 447 -25.09 -32.58 -20.74
N GLN A 448 -25.10 -33.56 -21.64
CA GLN A 448 -26.00 -34.73 -21.63
C GLN A 448 -26.02 -35.52 -20.31
N GLN A 449 -25.13 -35.25 -19.35
CA GLN A 449 -25.14 -35.87 -18.02
C GLN A 449 -26.16 -35.28 -17.03
N ALA A 450 -26.86 -34.18 -17.36
CA ALA A 450 -27.88 -33.60 -16.49
C ALA A 450 -29.33 -33.91 -16.96
N ILE A 451 -29.50 -34.72 -18.00
CA ILE A 451 -30.81 -35.02 -18.61
C ILE A 451 -31.47 -36.27 -18.00
N GLU A 452 -30.76 -37.07 -17.21
CA GLU A 452 -31.31 -38.32 -16.68
C GLU A 452 -32.10 -38.17 -15.35
N ASP A 453 -32.05 -37.02 -14.69
CA ASP A 453 -32.83 -36.75 -13.47
C ASP A 453 -33.99 -35.78 -13.75
N GLU A 454 -34.88 -36.16 -14.67
CA GLU A 454 -36.19 -35.52 -14.84
C GLU A 454 -37.10 -35.84 -13.64
N GLN A 455 -37.08 -34.98 -12.62
CA GLN A 455 -38.22 -34.66 -11.75
C GLN A 455 -37.85 -33.61 -10.70
N SER A 456 -37.64 -32.35 -11.10
CA SER A 456 -38.05 -31.23 -10.23
C SER A 456 -38.11 -29.91 -10.99
N HIS A 457 -39.19 -29.19 -10.72
CA HIS A 457 -39.55 -27.85 -11.12
C HIS A 457 -38.37 -26.84 -11.24
N PHE A 458 -37.83 -26.65 -12.45
CA PHE A 458 -37.16 -25.40 -12.81
C PHE A 458 -38.19 -24.38 -13.27
N SER A 459 -38.86 -23.76 -12.30
CA SER A 459 -39.62 -22.53 -12.54
C SER A 459 -38.69 -21.44 -13.08
N ASN A 460 -38.97 -21.02 -14.31
CA ASN A 460 -38.43 -19.84 -14.98
C ASN A 460 -38.33 -18.61 -14.06
N VAL A 461 -37.12 -18.15 -13.77
CA VAL A 461 -36.89 -16.76 -13.34
C VAL A 461 -35.75 -16.14 -14.13
N PRO A 462 -36.00 -15.53 -15.31
CA PRO A 462 -35.08 -14.57 -15.84
C PRO A 462 -35.28 -13.26 -15.07
N THR A 463 -34.54 -13.07 -13.97
CA THR A 463 -34.40 -11.73 -13.38
C THR A 463 -33.86 -10.78 -14.45
N LYS A 464 -34.64 -9.74 -14.81
CA LYS A 464 -34.26 -8.69 -15.77
C LYS A 464 -32.82 -8.22 -15.50
N THR A 465 -32.00 -8.08 -16.55
CA THR A 465 -30.64 -7.54 -16.42
C THR A 465 -30.68 -6.09 -15.93
N LEU A 466 -29.58 -5.57 -15.38
CA LEU A 466 -29.54 -4.20 -14.88
C LEU A 466 -29.81 -3.17 -16.00
N LEU A 467 -29.35 -3.43 -17.22
CA LEU A 467 -29.65 -2.60 -18.39
C LEU A 467 -31.14 -2.63 -18.79
N GLN A 468 -31.78 -3.80 -18.72
CA GLN A 468 -33.22 -3.91 -18.95
C GLN A 468 -34.02 -3.15 -17.88
N LYS A 469 -33.56 -3.16 -16.63
CA LYS A 469 -34.15 -2.35 -15.56
C LYS A 469 -33.97 -0.85 -15.82
N TYR A 470 -32.79 -0.44 -16.27
CA TYR A 470 -32.52 0.95 -16.66
C TYR A 470 -33.42 1.44 -17.80
N TRP A 471 -33.63 0.64 -18.85
CA TRP A 471 -34.55 1.01 -19.93
C TRP A 471 -35.99 1.14 -19.48
N LYS A 472 -36.38 0.45 -18.41
CA LYS A 472 -37.71 0.51 -17.82
C LYS A 472 -37.79 1.45 -16.60
N ARG A 473 -36.79 2.32 -16.39
CA ARG A 473 -36.77 3.24 -15.24
C ARG A 473 -37.97 4.21 -15.26
N GLU A 474 -38.34 4.69 -14.09
CA GLU A 474 -39.33 5.75 -13.93
C GLU A 474 -38.93 7.05 -14.66
N GLY A 475 -39.93 7.81 -15.13
CA GLY A 475 -39.69 9.03 -15.92
C GLY A 475 -38.92 10.13 -15.18
N SER A 476 -38.98 10.16 -13.84
CA SER A 476 -38.14 11.03 -13.00
C SER A 476 -36.64 10.83 -13.20
N LEU A 477 -36.23 9.65 -13.66
CA LEU A 477 -34.84 9.26 -13.86
C LEU A 477 -34.43 9.25 -15.35
N GLU A 478 -35.27 9.77 -16.24
CA GLU A 478 -35.03 9.73 -17.69
C GLU A 478 -33.74 10.46 -18.11
N ASN A 479 -33.42 11.56 -17.42
CA ASN A 479 -32.24 12.40 -17.66
C ASN A 479 -30.92 11.81 -17.13
N LEU A 480 -30.96 10.73 -16.37
CA LEU A 480 -29.76 10.09 -15.82
C LEU A 480 -29.25 9.01 -16.77
N CYS A 481 -27.94 8.98 -17.01
CA CYS A 481 -27.34 7.93 -17.81
C CYS A 481 -27.23 6.61 -17.03
N PHE A 482 -26.97 5.52 -17.76
CA PHE A 482 -26.86 4.18 -17.18
C PHE A 482 -25.82 4.10 -16.05
N MET A 483 -24.67 4.78 -16.21
CA MET A 483 -23.62 4.83 -15.21
C MET A 483 -24.10 5.52 -13.92
N GLU A 484 -24.75 6.68 -14.04
CA GLU A 484 -25.28 7.42 -12.87
C GLU A 484 -26.33 6.62 -12.11
N ILE A 485 -27.19 5.88 -12.82
CA ILE A 485 -28.14 4.96 -12.18
C ILE A 485 -27.43 3.84 -11.44
N CYS A 486 -26.38 3.24 -12.03
CA CYS A 486 -25.62 2.18 -11.37
C CYS A 486 -24.86 2.68 -10.14
N GLU A 487 -24.32 3.90 -10.19
CA GLU A 487 -23.53 4.48 -9.09
C GLU A 487 -24.39 5.04 -7.97
N GLN A 488 -25.51 5.70 -8.28
CA GLN A 488 -26.26 6.49 -7.31
C GLN A 488 -27.57 5.85 -6.87
N TYR A 489 -28.00 4.75 -7.48
CA TYR A 489 -29.29 4.15 -7.21
C TYR A 489 -29.21 2.64 -7.05
N GLU A 490 -30.13 2.11 -6.25
CA GLU A 490 -30.33 0.68 -6.07
C GLU A 490 -31.74 0.27 -6.48
N PHE A 491 -31.85 -0.91 -7.11
CA PHE A 491 -33.12 -1.41 -7.59
C PHE A 491 -33.96 -1.99 -6.44
N ASN A 492 -35.18 -1.48 -6.28
CA ASN A 492 -36.12 -1.99 -5.30
C ASN A 492 -36.71 -3.31 -5.81
N ARG A 493 -36.35 -4.44 -5.19
CA ARG A 493 -37.04 -5.71 -5.45
C ARG A 493 -38.47 -5.60 -4.92
N GLN A 494 -39.45 -5.52 -5.82
CA GLN A 494 -40.84 -5.76 -5.42
C GLN A 494 -40.98 -7.23 -5.03
N THR A 495 -41.27 -7.50 -3.75
CA THR A 495 -41.86 -8.77 -3.34
C THR A 495 -43.25 -8.83 -3.96
N ARG A 496 -43.46 -9.77 -4.89
CA ARG A 496 -44.81 -10.05 -5.39
C ARG A 496 -45.64 -10.58 -4.21
N ASN A 497 -46.51 -9.75 -3.65
CA ASN A 497 -47.69 -10.28 -2.98
C ASN A 497 -48.60 -10.82 -4.08
N GLU A 498 -49.08 -12.05 -3.93
CA GLU A 498 -49.81 -12.82 -4.94
C GLU A 498 -51.19 -12.25 -5.32
N GLU A 499 -51.55 -11.08 -4.82
CA GLU A 499 -52.81 -10.40 -5.13
C GLU A 499 -52.55 -9.00 -5.67
N SER A 500 -52.15 -8.90 -6.95
CA SER A 500 -52.30 -7.64 -7.68
C SER A 500 -52.58 -7.88 -9.17
N SER A 501 -53.57 -7.12 -9.66
CA SER A 501 -54.17 -7.10 -10.99
C SER A 501 -53.18 -6.99 -12.17
N PRO A 502 -53.57 -7.36 -13.42
CA PRO A 502 -52.67 -7.51 -14.57
C PRO A 502 -52.06 -6.21 -15.12
N ASN A 503 -52.39 -5.04 -14.55
CA ASN A 503 -51.94 -3.73 -15.00
C ASN A 503 -50.91 -3.09 -14.03
N CYS A 504 -50.00 -3.89 -13.48
CA CYS A 504 -48.83 -3.32 -12.81
C CYS A 504 -47.84 -2.84 -13.89
N SER A 505 -47.72 -1.52 -14.05
CA SER A 505 -46.77 -0.89 -14.96
C SER A 505 -45.39 -1.53 -14.82
N ASP A 506 -44.80 -1.99 -15.92
CA ASP A 506 -43.55 -2.77 -15.96
C ASP A 506 -42.28 -1.94 -15.64
N VAL A 507 -42.49 -0.83 -14.91
CA VAL A 507 -41.54 0.22 -14.52
C VAL A 507 -40.66 -0.28 -13.38
N ALA A 508 -39.34 -0.13 -13.56
CA ALA A 508 -38.35 -0.45 -12.56
C ALA A 508 -38.20 0.73 -11.58
N LEU A 509 -38.42 0.46 -10.30
CA LEU A 509 -38.26 1.43 -9.22
C LEU A 509 -36.84 1.40 -8.66
N PHE A 510 -36.30 2.59 -8.43
CA PHE A 510 -34.95 2.79 -7.94
C PHE A 510 -34.98 3.70 -6.70
N SER A 511 -34.19 3.35 -5.68
CA SER A 511 -33.97 4.20 -4.51
C SER A 511 -32.59 4.83 -4.60
N LYS A 512 -32.50 6.12 -4.31
CA LYS A 512 -31.21 6.81 -4.26
C LYS A 512 -30.38 6.27 -3.10
N LEU A 513 -29.13 5.91 -3.38
CA LEU A 513 -28.17 5.46 -2.39
C LEU A 513 -27.71 6.63 -1.52
N THR A 514 -27.44 6.33 -0.24
CA THR A 514 -26.80 7.27 0.69
C THR A 514 -25.34 7.50 0.33
N CYS A 515 -24.65 6.44 -0.11
CA CYS A 515 -23.24 6.46 -0.52
C CYS A 515 -23.13 5.94 -1.97
N PRO A 516 -22.65 6.76 -2.92
CA PRO A 516 -22.50 6.32 -4.30
C PRO A 516 -21.49 5.18 -4.44
N LYS A 517 -21.82 4.20 -5.29
CA LYS A 517 -20.92 3.15 -5.75
C LYS A 517 -20.04 3.67 -6.89
N VAL A 518 -18.96 2.96 -7.18
CA VAL A 518 -18.07 3.24 -8.32
C VAL A 518 -18.34 2.25 -9.43
N PHE A 519 -18.61 2.77 -10.63
CA PHE A 519 -18.88 1.93 -11.80
C PHE A 519 -17.60 1.32 -12.38
N VAL A 520 -17.56 -0.01 -12.43
CA VAL A 520 -16.43 -0.78 -12.95
C VAL A 520 -16.86 -1.54 -14.19
N LEU A 521 -16.25 -1.25 -15.33
CA LEU A 521 -16.36 -2.10 -16.51
C LEU A 521 -15.47 -3.33 -16.33
N SER A 522 -16.06 -4.50 -16.48
CA SER A 522 -15.38 -5.80 -16.45
C SER A 522 -15.50 -6.48 -17.82
N GLY A 523 -14.50 -7.25 -18.22
CA GLY A 523 -14.45 -7.92 -19.54
C GLY A 523 -13.26 -8.87 -19.60
N ASP A 524 -13.17 -9.66 -20.67
CA ASP A 524 -12.21 -10.77 -20.75
C ASP A 524 -10.75 -10.31 -20.84
N GLU A 525 -10.48 -9.05 -21.20
CA GLU A 525 -9.14 -8.46 -21.11
C GLU A 525 -9.26 -6.97 -20.76
N ILE A 526 -8.69 -6.55 -19.62
CA ILE A 526 -8.09 -5.21 -19.58
C ILE A 526 -6.75 -5.39 -20.27
N PRO A 527 -6.40 -4.60 -21.30
CA PRO A 527 -5.08 -4.70 -21.88
C PRO A 527 -4.07 -4.54 -20.75
N ASP A 528 -3.27 -5.58 -20.51
CA ASP A 528 -2.10 -5.46 -19.66
C ASP A 528 -1.29 -4.30 -20.24
N ILE A 529 -1.20 -3.18 -19.52
CA ILE A 529 -0.52 -1.95 -19.99
C ILE A 529 1.02 -2.18 -20.04
N SER A 530 1.47 -3.44 -19.96
CA SER A 530 2.86 -3.84 -20.23
C SER A 530 3.07 -4.15 -21.71
N SER A 531 2.93 -3.15 -22.57
CA SER A 531 3.51 -3.15 -23.92
C SER A 531 4.19 -1.82 -24.18
#